data_AF-A0A7S4DE48-F1
#
_entry.id   AF-A0A7S4DE48-F1
#
_cell.length_a   1.000
_cell.length_b   1.000
_cell.length_c   1.000
_cell.angle_alpha   90.00
_cell.angle_beta   90.00
_cell.angle_gamma   90.00
#
_symmetry.space_group_name_H-M   'P 1'
#
loop_
_entity.id
_entity.type
_entity.pdbx_description
1 polymer ?
#
loop_
_entity_poly.entity_id
_entity_poly.type
_entity_poly.pdbx_seq_one_letter_code
_entity_poly.pdbx_strand_id
1 'polypeptide(L)'
;ETISHNYPHCPRSDTPLIYRSVSTWFVRVEALRQRLIDANKEINWTPRHFKTGRFGNWLEGARDWAVSRNRVWGTPLPLWQNDETGALECIGSRADLEKISGVKVHDLHRDGVDNITFTKANESGVYRRVPEVLDCWFESGCMPFAQHH
;
A
#
# COMPACT_ATOMS: atom_id res chain seq x y z
N GLU A 1 29.04 -21.05 -20.93
CA GLU A 1 27.82 -21.76 -21.31
C GLU A 1 26.65 -20.79 -21.18
N THR A 2 25.65 -20.86 -22.05
CA THR A 2 24.51 -19.93 -22.08
C THR A 2 23.23 -20.70 -21.80
N ILE A 3 22.40 -20.23 -20.86
CA ILE A 3 21.16 -20.88 -20.44
C ILE A 3 19.97 -20.00 -20.86
N SER A 4 18.95 -20.61 -21.47
CA SER A 4 17.70 -19.94 -21.85
C SER A 4 16.58 -20.36 -20.90
N HIS A 5 15.95 -19.40 -20.23
CA HIS A 5 14.85 -19.64 -19.28
C HIS A 5 13.95 -18.41 -19.14
N ASN A 6 12.77 -18.59 -18.55
CA ASN A 6 11.86 -17.48 -18.25
C ASN A 6 12.39 -16.65 -17.08
N TYR A 7 12.41 -15.33 -17.26
CA TYR A 7 12.86 -14.37 -16.25
C TYR A 7 11.82 -13.27 -16.05
N PRO A 8 11.58 -12.80 -14.81
CA PRO A 8 10.60 -11.76 -14.55
C PRO A 8 11.05 -10.40 -15.09
N HIS A 9 10.12 -9.70 -15.74
CA HIS A 9 10.33 -8.36 -16.30
C HIS A 9 9.29 -7.38 -15.77
N CYS A 10 9.64 -6.10 -15.76
CA CYS A 10 8.71 -5.03 -15.38
C CYS A 10 7.55 -4.96 -16.39
N PRO A 11 6.28 -5.03 -15.96
CA PRO A 11 5.12 -5.06 -16.87
C PRO A 11 4.84 -3.71 -17.57
N ARG A 12 5.67 -2.68 -17.32
CA ARG A 12 5.54 -1.34 -17.91
C ARG A 12 6.71 -0.94 -18.81
N SER A 13 7.91 -1.43 -18.52
CA SER A 13 9.14 -1.01 -19.19
C SER A 13 9.94 -2.15 -19.81
N ASP A 14 9.49 -3.40 -19.66
CA ASP A 14 10.16 -4.61 -20.17
C ASP A 14 11.62 -4.79 -19.72
N THR A 15 12.02 -4.09 -18.66
CA THR A 15 13.36 -4.23 -18.06
C THR A 15 13.40 -5.46 -17.13
N PRO A 16 14.50 -6.23 -17.13
CA PRO A 16 14.64 -7.40 -16.27
C PRO A 16 14.63 -6.98 -14.79
N LEU A 17 13.88 -7.71 -13.97
CA LEU A 17 13.75 -7.42 -12.54
C LEU A 17 14.84 -8.12 -11.74
N ILE A 18 15.36 -7.43 -10.72
CA ILE A 18 16.31 -8.02 -9.77
C ILE A 18 15.68 -8.07 -8.37
N TYR A 19 15.90 -9.16 -7.66
CA TYR A 19 15.49 -9.27 -6.25
C TYR A 19 16.55 -8.62 -5.37
N ARG A 20 16.13 -7.63 -4.59
CA ARG A 20 16.99 -6.90 -3.64
C ARG A 20 16.21 -6.63 -2.36
N SER A 21 16.90 -6.66 -1.21
CA SER A 21 16.36 -6.19 0.06
C SER A 21 16.17 -4.67 0.02
N VAL A 22 14.93 -4.22 0.22
CA VAL A 22 14.56 -2.81 0.34
C VAL A 22 13.53 -2.67 1.46
N SER A 23 13.53 -1.53 2.15
CA SER A 23 12.47 -1.19 3.09
C SER A 23 11.17 -0.96 2.33
N THR A 24 10.08 -1.60 2.76
CA THR A 24 8.77 -1.46 2.14
C THR A 24 7.67 -1.77 3.16
N TRP A 25 6.50 -1.19 2.95
CA TRP A 25 5.29 -1.42 3.74
C TRP A 25 4.49 -2.59 3.15
N PHE A 26 3.97 -3.43 4.04
CA PHE A 26 3.17 -4.60 3.67
C PHE A 26 1.80 -4.56 4.32
N VAL A 27 0.79 -5.03 3.58
CA VAL A 27 -0.48 -5.48 4.16
C VAL A 27 -0.36 -6.98 4.44
N ARG A 28 -0.70 -7.38 5.68
CA ARG A 28 -0.62 -8.77 6.15
C ARG A 28 -1.73 -9.65 5.56
N VAL A 29 -1.58 -10.01 4.29
CA VAL A 29 -2.53 -10.81 3.51
C VAL A 29 -2.50 -12.27 3.92
N GLU A 30 -1.35 -12.80 4.35
CA GLU A 30 -1.25 -14.21 4.74
C GLU A 30 -2.24 -14.57 5.86
N ALA A 31 -2.43 -13.66 6.83
CA ALA A 31 -3.40 -13.83 7.91
C ALA A 31 -4.88 -13.79 7.45
N LEU A 32 -5.14 -13.28 6.24
CA LEU A 32 -6.48 -13.17 5.65
C LEU A 32 -6.75 -14.26 4.60
N ARG A 33 -5.75 -15.09 4.28
CA ARG A 33 -5.81 -16.04 3.16
C ARG A 33 -7.08 -16.91 3.16
N GLN A 34 -7.39 -17.51 4.30
CA GLN A 34 -8.56 -18.40 4.41
C GLN A 34 -9.86 -17.64 4.12
N ARG A 35 -10.01 -16.43 4.67
CA ARG A 35 -11.18 -15.57 4.43
C ARG A 35 -11.33 -15.19 2.96
N LEU A 36 -10.21 -14.93 2.27
CA LEU A 36 -10.22 -14.62 0.83
C LEU A 36 -10.65 -15.84 0.00
N ILE A 37 -10.17 -17.03 0.35
CA ILE A 37 -10.57 -18.29 -0.31
C ILE A 37 -12.07 -18.55 -0.11
N ASP A 38 -12.58 -18.34 1.10
CA ASP A 38 -14.00 -18.57 1.39
C ASP A 38 -14.90 -17.56 0.67
N ALA A 39 -14.55 -16.27 0.69
CA ALA A 39 -15.26 -15.26 -0.10
C ALA A 39 -15.24 -15.57 -1.60
N ASN A 40 -14.11 -16.05 -2.13
CA ASN A 40 -14.00 -16.43 -3.55
C ASN A 40 -14.95 -17.60 -3.94
N LYS A 41 -15.29 -18.49 -3.00
CA LYS A 41 -16.26 -19.58 -3.26
C LYS A 41 -17.67 -19.05 -3.52
N GLU A 42 -18.04 -17.93 -2.91
CA GLU A 42 -19.36 -17.31 -3.05
C GLU A 42 -19.52 -16.59 -4.40
N ILE A 43 -18.43 -16.14 -5.03
CA ILE A 43 -18.45 -15.41 -6.29
C ILE A 43 -18.91 -16.31 -7.45
N ASN A 44 -19.82 -15.84 -8.31
CA ASN A 44 -20.21 -16.58 -9.51
C ASN A 44 -19.27 -16.30 -10.70
N TRP A 45 -18.19 -17.07 -10.79
CA TRP A 45 -17.20 -16.93 -11.89
C TRP A 45 -17.71 -17.45 -13.23
N THR A 46 -17.43 -16.69 -14.28
CA THR A 46 -17.60 -17.11 -15.67
C THR A 46 -16.32 -16.84 -16.43
N PRO A 47 -15.63 -17.87 -16.99
CA PRO A 47 -15.81 -19.31 -16.80
C PRO A 47 -15.67 -19.83 -15.35
N ARG A 48 -16.44 -20.88 -15.01
CA ARG A 48 -16.51 -21.44 -13.64
C ARG A 48 -15.17 -21.97 -13.13
N HIS A 49 -14.34 -22.54 -13.99
CA HIS A 49 -13.06 -23.13 -13.60
C HIS A 49 -12.04 -22.10 -13.09
N PHE A 50 -12.25 -20.79 -13.27
CA PHE A 50 -11.36 -19.77 -12.70
C PHE A 50 -11.47 -19.68 -11.17
N LYS A 51 -12.65 -19.98 -10.62
CA LYS A 51 -12.91 -19.97 -9.18
C LYS A 51 -11.91 -20.83 -8.41
N THR A 52 -11.77 -22.09 -8.84
CA THR A 52 -10.89 -23.08 -8.21
C THR A 52 -9.56 -23.25 -8.95
N GLY A 53 -9.46 -22.78 -10.19
CA GLY A 53 -8.24 -22.81 -10.99
C GLY A 53 -7.39 -21.57 -10.77
N ARG A 54 -7.20 -20.75 -11.82
CA ARG A 54 -6.19 -19.66 -11.83
C ARG A 54 -6.25 -18.74 -10.60
N PHE A 55 -7.44 -18.27 -10.21
CA PHE A 55 -7.58 -17.32 -9.10
C PHE A 55 -7.56 -18.03 -7.74
N GLY A 56 -8.23 -19.19 -7.62
CA GLY A 56 -8.20 -20.02 -6.43
C GLY A 56 -6.77 -20.44 -6.03
N ASN A 57 -6.02 -21.03 -6.97
CA ASN A 57 -4.64 -21.44 -6.76
C ASN A 57 -3.72 -20.26 -6.41
N TRP A 58 -3.99 -19.07 -6.97
CA TRP A 58 -3.23 -17.87 -6.63
C TRP A 58 -3.50 -17.42 -5.19
N LEU A 59 -4.75 -17.48 -4.73
CA LEU A 59 -5.12 -17.14 -3.35
C LEU A 59 -4.49 -18.11 -2.34
N GLU A 60 -4.39 -19.41 -2.65
CA GLU A 60 -3.75 -20.40 -1.79
C GLU A 60 -2.26 -20.10 -1.53
N GLY A 61 -1.59 -19.53 -2.53
CA GLY A 61 -0.19 -19.10 -2.47
C GLY A 61 -0.01 -17.63 -2.07
N ALA A 62 -1.06 -16.89 -1.72
CA ALA A 62 -0.99 -15.46 -1.50
C ALA A 62 -0.04 -15.10 -0.35
N ARG A 63 0.93 -14.24 -0.66
CA ARG A 63 1.91 -13.65 0.26
C ARG A 63 1.46 -12.25 0.67
N ASP A 64 2.12 -11.71 1.70
CA ASP A 64 1.90 -10.33 2.12
C ASP A 64 2.15 -9.35 0.97
N TRP A 65 1.25 -8.37 0.86
CA TRP A 65 1.24 -7.46 -0.27
C TRP A 65 2.10 -6.25 0.02
N ALA A 66 3.22 -6.12 -0.71
CA ALA A 66 4.03 -4.91 -0.73
C ALA A 66 3.21 -3.76 -1.34
N VAL A 67 2.67 -2.88 -0.50
CA VAL A 67 1.70 -1.85 -0.88
C VAL A 67 2.33 -0.47 -1.11
N SER A 68 3.54 -0.23 -0.60
CA SER A 68 4.23 1.05 -0.82
C SER A 68 5.01 1.09 -2.13
N ARG A 69 5.17 2.29 -2.69
CA ARG A 69 5.94 2.57 -3.90
C ARG A 69 6.81 3.81 -3.70
N ASN A 70 8.07 3.73 -4.12
CA ASN A 70 9.00 4.86 -4.13
C ASN A 70 8.76 5.68 -5.41
N ARG A 71 7.66 6.42 -5.44
CA ARG A 71 7.22 7.25 -6.58
C ARG A 71 6.79 8.63 -6.10
N VAL A 72 6.55 9.53 -7.05
CA VAL A 72 6.13 10.91 -6.79
C VAL A 72 4.63 11.13 -7.00
N TRP A 73 4.04 10.44 -7.98
CA TRP A 73 2.62 10.54 -8.32
C TRP A 73 1.86 9.30 -7.84
N GLY A 74 0.86 9.52 -7.01
CA GLY A 74 0.05 8.50 -6.33
C GLY A 74 -0.41 9.01 -4.97
N THR A 75 -1.36 8.31 -4.35
CA THR A 75 -1.88 8.68 -3.03
C THR A 75 -0.78 8.54 -1.98
N PRO A 76 -0.39 9.61 -1.26
CA PRO A 76 0.62 9.53 -0.20
C PRO A 76 0.21 8.55 0.90
N LEU A 77 1.15 7.71 1.36
CA LEU A 77 0.88 6.83 2.49
C LEU A 77 0.69 7.69 3.76
N PRO A 78 -0.44 7.58 4.48
CA PRO A 78 -0.81 8.51 5.55
C PRO A 78 -0.17 8.13 6.90
N LEU A 79 1.12 7.77 6.86
CA LEU A 79 1.90 7.39 8.03
C LEU A 79 2.92 8.48 8.33
N TRP A 80 2.89 8.97 9.56
CA TRP A 80 3.91 9.85 10.11
C TRP A 80 4.78 9.04 11.07
N GLN A 81 6.08 9.08 10.86
CA GLN A 81 7.06 8.43 11.70
C GLN A 81 7.81 9.47 12.54
N ASN A 82 7.93 9.21 13.84
CA ASN A 82 8.77 9.98 14.73
C ASN A 82 10.26 9.72 14.40
N ASP A 83 11.05 10.79 14.25
CA ASP A 83 12.46 10.74 13.87
C ASP A 83 13.41 10.22 14.95
N GLU A 84 13.00 10.21 16.22
CA GLU A 84 13.81 9.72 17.34
C GLU A 84 13.37 8.33 17.81
N THR A 85 12.06 8.13 17.99
CA THR A 85 11.52 6.88 18.58
C THR A 85 11.13 5.84 17.53
N GLY A 86 10.94 6.26 16.28
CA GLY A 86 10.39 5.41 15.22
C GLY A 86 8.90 5.09 15.37
N ALA A 87 8.22 5.68 16.37
CA ALA A 87 6.79 5.53 16.57
C ALA A 87 6.00 6.00 15.34
N LEU A 88 4.88 5.33 15.05
CA LEU A 88 4.06 5.58 13.87
C LEU A 88 2.70 6.13 14.27
N GLU A 89 2.28 7.19 13.58
CA GLU A 89 0.94 7.74 13.64
C GLU A 89 0.27 7.57 12.28
N CYS A 90 -0.89 6.90 12.24
CA CYS A 90 -1.68 6.69 11.03
C CYS A 90 -2.85 7.67 11.00
N ILE A 91 -2.84 8.60 10.05
CA ILE A 91 -3.83 9.67 9.96
C ILE A 91 -4.98 9.25 9.05
N GLY A 92 -6.19 9.14 9.60
CA GLY A 92 -7.36 8.60 8.89
C GLY A 92 -8.15 9.63 8.08
N SER A 93 -8.00 10.93 8.35
CA SER A 93 -8.78 11.98 7.69
C SER A 93 -8.09 13.34 7.64
N ARG A 94 -8.59 14.24 6.79
CA ARG A 94 -8.15 15.65 6.74
C ARG A 94 -8.37 16.36 8.08
N ALA A 95 -9.47 16.06 8.75
CA ALA A 95 -9.81 16.65 10.04
C ALA A 95 -8.83 16.21 11.14
N ASP A 96 -8.42 14.93 11.13
CA ASP A 96 -7.41 14.42 12.06
C ASP A 96 -6.05 15.08 11.82
N LEU A 97 -5.68 15.26 10.55
CA LEU A 97 -4.43 15.95 10.17
C LEU A 97 -4.44 17.40 10.64
N GLU A 98 -5.55 18.13 10.42
CA GLU A 98 -5.70 19.51 10.86
C GLU A 98 -5.66 19.62 12.38
N LYS A 99 -6.31 18.69 13.10
CA LYS A 99 -6.32 18.67 14.56
C LYS A 99 -4.93 18.45 15.15
N ILE A 100 -4.13 17.55 14.58
CA ILE A 100 -2.82 17.20 15.14
C ILE A 100 -1.71 18.17 14.72
N SER A 101 -1.76 18.69 13.50
CA SER A 101 -0.73 19.58 12.94
C SER A 101 -1.07 21.07 13.05
N GLY A 102 -2.34 21.41 13.24
CA GLY A 102 -2.85 22.79 13.12
C GLY A 102 -2.91 23.30 11.67
N VAL A 103 -2.55 22.48 10.68
CA VAL A 103 -2.50 22.87 9.26
C VAL A 103 -3.74 22.37 8.55
N LYS A 104 -4.51 23.29 7.97
CA LYS A 104 -5.63 22.96 7.11
C LYS A 104 -5.14 22.64 5.70
N VAL A 105 -5.43 21.43 5.23
CA VAL A 105 -4.95 20.92 3.94
C VAL A 105 -6.10 20.78 2.96
N HIS A 106 -5.91 21.32 1.76
CA HIS A 106 -6.88 21.22 0.66
C HIS A 106 -6.51 20.15 -0.37
N ASP A 107 -5.21 20.06 -0.70
CA ASP A 107 -4.66 19.04 -1.58
C ASP A 107 -3.84 18.03 -0.78
N LEU A 108 -4.20 16.76 -0.91
CA LEU A 108 -3.54 15.64 -0.24
C LEU A 108 -2.44 14.99 -1.08
N HIS A 109 -2.10 15.55 -2.23
CA HIS A 109 -0.91 15.13 -2.97
C HIS A 109 0.36 15.46 -2.19
N ARG A 110 1.43 14.77 -2.59
CA ARG A 110 2.71 14.73 -1.89
C ARG A 110 3.27 16.13 -1.57
N ASP A 111 3.20 17.04 -2.52
CA ASP A 111 3.61 18.44 -2.39
C ASP A 111 2.83 19.23 -1.34
N GLY A 112 1.55 18.88 -1.14
CA GLY A 112 0.69 19.48 -0.11
C GLY A 112 0.92 18.93 1.29
N VAL A 113 1.38 17.68 1.43
CA VAL A 113 1.44 16.98 2.73
C VAL A 113 2.84 16.66 3.26
N ASP A 114 3.87 16.61 2.42
CA ASP A 114 5.21 16.17 2.83
C ASP A 114 5.85 17.10 3.89
N ASN A 115 5.55 18.39 3.83
CA ASN A 115 6.10 19.39 4.74
C ASN A 115 5.33 19.50 6.07
N ILE A 116 4.23 18.75 6.23
CA ILE A 116 3.41 18.82 7.43
C ILE A 116 4.04 17.93 8.50
N THR A 117 4.41 18.55 9.62
CA THR A 117 5.06 17.90 10.75
C THR A 117 4.39 18.31 12.05
N PHE A 118 4.49 17.47 13.08
CA PHE A 118 3.96 17.79 14.40
C PHE A 118 4.76 17.11 15.51
N THR A 119 4.58 17.59 16.73
CA THR A 119 5.14 17.02 17.97
C THR A 119 4.01 16.62 18.90
N LYS A 120 4.23 15.64 19.77
CA LYS A 120 3.28 15.26 20.84
C LYS A 120 3.86 15.62 22.20
N ALA A 121 3.05 16.13 23.11
CA ALA A 121 3.52 16.68 24.39
C ALA A 121 4.32 15.68 25.27
N ASN A 122 4.11 14.38 25.11
CA ASN A 122 4.73 13.33 25.92
C ASN A 122 5.77 12.51 25.15
N GLU A 123 6.19 12.96 23.98
CA GLU A 123 7.15 12.24 23.14
C GLU A 123 8.23 13.20 22.66
N SER A 124 9.48 12.73 22.67
CA SER A 124 10.57 13.44 22.03
C SER A 124 10.53 13.19 20.52
N GLY A 125 11.19 14.06 19.74
CA GLY A 125 11.20 13.98 18.29
C GLY A 125 9.98 14.61 17.60
N VAL A 126 10.08 14.66 16.28
CA VAL A 126 9.12 15.27 15.37
C VAL A 126 8.61 14.20 14.40
N TYR A 127 7.28 14.14 14.27
CA TYR A 127 6.61 13.25 13.33
C TYR A 127 6.69 13.81 11.91
N ARG A 128 7.22 13.02 10.98
CA ARG A 128 7.31 13.32 9.54
C ARG A 128 6.68 12.23 8.71
N ARG A 129 6.01 12.60 7.61
CA ARG A 129 5.41 11.63 6.70
C ARG A 129 6.49 10.74 6.10
N VAL A 130 6.21 9.44 5.99
CA VAL A 130 7.04 8.51 5.23
C VAL A 130 7.02 8.89 3.74
N PRO A 131 8.12 8.74 2.97
CA PRO A 131 8.19 9.28 1.61
C PRO A 131 7.35 8.49 0.58
N GLU A 132 6.93 7.27 0.89
CA GLU A 132 6.26 6.38 -0.06
C GLU A 132 4.82 6.80 -0.38
N VAL A 133 4.37 6.38 -1.56
CA VAL A 133 2.96 6.46 -2.00
C VAL A 133 2.37 5.05 -2.10
N LEU A 134 1.05 4.95 -2.16
CA LEU A 134 0.32 3.69 -2.30
C LEU A 134 0.50 3.08 -3.70
N ASP A 135 0.39 1.75 -3.76
CA ASP A 135 0.23 1.00 -4.99
C ASP A 135 -1.10 1.34 -5.66
N CYS A 136 -1.11 1.61 -6.96
CA CYS A 136 -2.33 2.02 -7.66
C CYS A 136 -3.43 0.94 -7.65
N TRP A 137 -3.06 -0.33 -7.49
CA TRP A 137 -4.04 -1.40 -7.28
C TRP A 137 -4.81 -1.26 -5.97
N PHE A 138 -4.20 -0.67 -4.93
CA PHE A 138 -4.89 -0.32 -3.68
C PHE A 138 -5.98 0.71 -3.94
N GLU A 139 -5.65 1.79 -4.64
CA GLU A 139 -6.60 2.84 -5.00
C GLU A 139 -7.77 2.26 -5.81
N SER A 140 -7.47 1.45 -6.83
CA SER A 140 -8.51 0.79 -7.64
C SER A 140 -9.36 -0.20 -6.83
N GLY A 141 -8.78 -0.89 -5.86
CA GLY A 141 -9.47 -1.83 -4.98
C GLY A 141 -10.37 -1.14 -3.96
N CYS A 142 -10.05 0.10 -3.58
CA CYS A 142 -10.87 0.92 -2.69
C CYS A 142 -12.09 1.57 -3.37
N MET A 143 -12.14 1.55 -4.71
CA MET A 143 -13.20 2.19 -5.50
C MET A 143 -14.63 1.96 -4.97
N PRO A 144 -15.06 0.74 -4.58
CA PRO A 144 -16.45 0.49 -4.17
C PRO A 144 -16.96 1.41 -3.06
N PHE A 145 -16.10 1.82 -2.13
CA PHE A 145 -16.45 2.76 -1.06
C PHE A 145 -15.87 4.16 -1.28
N ALA A 146 -14.68 4.27 -1.88
CA ALA A 146 -14.00 5.54 -2.06
C ALA A 146 -14.69 6.46 -3.09
N GLN A 147 -15.46 5.89 -4.04
CA GLN A 147 -16.23 6.69 -5.00
C GLN A 147 -17.34 7.53 -4.37
N HIS A 148 -17.74 7.23 -3.13
CA HIS A 148 -18.80 7.92 -2.40
C HIS A 148 -18.27 8.95 -1.39
N HIS A 149 -16.95 9.10 -1.30
CA HIS A 149 -16.25 9.94 -0.33
C HIS A 149 -15.83 11.30 -0.88
#